data_AF-A0A929U7Y5-F1
#
_entry.id   AF-A0A929U7Y5-F1
#
_cell.length_a   1.000
_cell.length_b   1.000
_cell.length_c   1.000
_cell.angle_alpha   90.00
_cell.angle_beta   90.00
_cell.angle_gamma   90.00
#
_symmetry.space_group_name_H-M   'P 1'
#
loop_
_entity.id
_entity.type
_entity.pdbx_description
1 polymer ?
#
loop_
_entity_poly.entity_id
_entity_poly.type
_entity_poly.pdbx_seq_one_letter_code
_entity_poly.pdbx_strand_id
1 'polypeptide(L)'
;MNSKELLNRFGLTNSFLALNAIFYTRRVKNPEKARLLSNEKNFDFLFLEIELYKPMGVFGRKSFFFRLNKNNLKEAIKAFQNQEIKNWYIRKVFSVSFFEDRRRIQI
;
A
#
# COMPACT_ATOMS: atom_id res chain seq x y z
N MET A 1 -5.37 -5.42 -20.41
CA MET A 1 -4.19 -4.82 -19.75
C MET A 1 -3.47 -5.89 -18.94
N ASN A 2 -2.16 -5.99 -19.05
CA ASN A 2 -1.40 -6.96 -18.27
C ASN A 2 -1.39 -6.50 -16.80
N SER A 3 -1.64 -7.41 -15.86
CA SER A 3 -1.63 -7.09 -14.42
C SER A 3 -0.28 -6.51 -13.97
N LYS A 4 0.83 -6.82 -14.67
CA LYS A 4 2.16 -6.24 -14.40
C LYS A 4 2.21 -4.76 -14.73
N GLU A 5 1.65 -4.35 -15.86
CA GLU A 5 1.58 -2.94 -16.29
C GLU A 5 0.69 -2.14 -15.34
N LEU A 6 -0.43 -2.73 -14.92
CA LEU A 6 -1.31 -2.13 -13.91
C LEU A 6 -0.55 -1.87 -12.60
N LEU A 7 0.21 -2.85 -12.10
CA LEU A 7 0.95 -2.69 -10.85
C LEU A 7 2.07 -1.65 -10.94
N ASN A 8 2.75 -1.55 -12.10
CA ASN A 8 3.81 -0.57 -12.32
C ASN A 8 3.32 0.88 -12.20
N ARG A 9 2.04 1.16 -12.48
CA ARG A 9 1.44 2.49 -12.30
C ARG A 9 1.42 2.95 -10.84
N PHE A 10 1.32 2.02 -9.89
CA PHE A 10 1.32 2.34 -8.46
C PHE A 10 2.74 2.47 -7.88
N GLY A 11 3.77 2.14 -8.67
CA GLY A 11 5.18 2.27 -8.31
C GLY A 11 5.86 0.93 -8.02
N LEU A 12 6.99 0.99 -7.30
CA LEU A 12 7.78 -0.19 -6.99
C LEU A 12 7.16 -0.97 -5.82
N THR A 13 6.94 -2.26 -6.05
CA THR A 13 6.58 -3.23 -5.01
C THR A 13 7.55 -4.40 -5.05
N ASN A 14 7.82 -4.98 -3.89
CA ASN A 14 8.67 -6.17 -3.79
C ASN A 14 8.19 -7.08 -2.65
N SER A 15 8.71 -8.30 -2.62
CA SER A 15 8.32 -9.32 -1.64
C SER A 15 8.63 -8.90 -0.20
N PHE A 16 9.72 -8.17 0.04
CA PHE A 16 10.11 -7.71 1.36
C PHE A 16 9.12 -6.67 1.92
N LEU A 17 8.71 -5.72 1.06
CA LEU A 17 7.71 -4.71 1.41
C LEU A 17 6.35 -5.37 1.64
N ALA A 18 5.97 -6.35 0.84
CA ALA A 18 4.75 -7.11 1.04
C ALA A 18 4.74 -7.85 2.39
N LEU A 19 5.83 -8.55 2.75
CA LEU A 19 5.96 -9.22 4.05
C LEU A 19 5.87 -8.21 5.20
N ASN A 20 6.60 -7.10 5.12
CA ASN A 20 6.54 -6.07 6.15
C ASN A 20 5.14 -5.46 6.29
N ALA A 21 4.47 -5.19 5.18
CA ALA A 21 3.11 -4.68 5.21
C ALA A 21 2.14 -5.70 5.84
N ILE A 22 2.28 -6.99 5.54
CA ILE A 22 1.42 -8.04 6.10
C ILE A 22 1.63 -8.17 7.62
N PHE A 23 2.87 -8.23 8.09
CA PHE A 23 3.17 -8.52 9.49
C PHE A 23 3.08 -7.29 10.41
N TYR A 24 3.49 -6.11 9.94
CA TYR A 24 3.67 -4.92 10.80
C TYR A 24 2.63 -3.81 10.59
N THR A 25 1.70 -3.99 9.65
CA THR A 25 0.66 -2.99 9.38
C THR A 25 -0.74 -3.59 9.46
N ARG A 26 -1.73 -2.77 9.82
CA ARG A 26 -3.15 -3.15 9.86
C ARG A 26 -3.96 -2.21 8.97
N ARG A 27 -5.02 -2.74 8.34
CA ARG A 27 -5.96 -1.93 7.56
C ARG A 27 -6.62 -0.91 8.48
N VAL A 28 -6.68 0.33 8.01
CA VAL A 28 -7.36 1.43 8.67
C VAL A 28 -8.86 1.34 8.39
N LYS A 29 -9.69 1.49 9.42
CA LYS A 29 -11.16 1.53 9.29
C LYS A 29 -11.62 2.95 8.89
N ASN A 30 -12.76 3.06 8.21
CA ASN A 30 -13.45 4.36 8.09
C ASN A 30 -14.10 4.67 9.45
N PRO A 31 -13.88 5.85 10.08
CA PRO A 31 -13.49 7.14 9.49
C PRO A 31 -11.99 7.52 9.57
N GLU A 32 -11.15 6.73 10.25
CA GLU A 32 -9.73 7.06 10.45
C GLU A 32 -8.97 7.20 9.11
N LYS A 33 -9.37 6.45 8.08
CA LYS A 33 -8.79 6.53 6.72
C LYS A 33 -8.82 7.95 6.18
N ALA A 34 -9.96 8.65 6.26
CA ALA A 34 -10.10 10.01 5.73
C ALA A 34 -9.19 11.00 6.48
N ARG A 35 -9.13 10.90 7.82
CA ARG A 35 -8.27 11.74 8.66
C ARG A 35 -6.77 11.54 8.38
N LEU A 36 -6.36 10.30 8.13
CA LEU A 36 -4.96 10.01 7.80
C LEU A 36 -4.57 10.53 6.43
N LEU A 37 -5.48 10.43 5.46
CA LEU A 37 -5.26 10.88 4.09
C LEU A 37 -5.31 12.41 3.93
N SER A 38 -5.91 13.15 4.87
CA SER A 38 -5.96 14.62 4.82
C SER A 38 -4.61 15.29 5.12
N ASN A 39 -3.67 14.59 5.75
CA ASN A 39 -2.35 15.12 6.07
C ASN A 39 -1.26 14.20 5.50
N GLU A 40 -0.57 14.72 4.50
CA GLU A 40 0.48 14.02 3.76
C GLU A 40 1.70 13.68 4.61
N LYS A 41 1.94 14.40 5.73
CA LYS A 41 3.00 14.05 6.68
C LYS A 41 2.81 12.67 7.31
N ASN A 42 1.58 12.14 7.27
CA ASN A 42 1.31 10.78 7.75
C ASN A 42 1.76 9.70 6.76
N PHE A 43 2.00 10.04 5.49
CA PHE A 43 2.16 9.04 4.43
C PHE A 43 3.39 8.16 4.63
N ASP A 44 4.43 8.68 5.28
CA ASP A 44 5.66 7.94 5.59
C ASP A 44 5.42 6.66 6.42
N PHE A 45 4.33 6.64 7.19
CA PHE A 45 3.95 5.52 8.06
C PHE A 45 2.77 4.72 7.51
N LEU A 46 2.36 4.99 6.27
CA LEU A 46 1.22 4.39 5.62
C LEU A 46 1.64 3.57 4.41
N PHE A 47 0.90 2.49 4.21
CA PHE A 47 1.04 1.62 3.06
C PHE A 47 -0.27 1.59 2.29
N LEU A 48 -0.14 1.59 0.97
CA LEU A 48 -1.23 1.36 0.04
C LEU A 48 -1.30 -0.15 -0.25
N GLU A 49 -2.45 -0.76 0.00
CA GLU A 49 -2.75 -2.13 -0.39
C GLU A 49 -3.72 -2.09 -1.58
N ILE A 50 -3.34 -2.69 -2.70
CA ILE A 50 -4.15 -2.84 -3.91
C ILE A 50 -4.64 -4.29 -4.00
N GLU A 51 -5.95 -4.49 -4.06
CA GLU A 51 -6.57 -5.80 -4.27
C GLU A 51 -7.01 -5.94 -5.73
N LEU A 52 -6.53 -6.97 -6.41
CA LEU A 52 -6.90 -7.30 -7.78
C LEU A 52 -8.07 -8.29 -7.83
N TYR A 53 -8.85 -8.27 -8.91
CA TYR A 53 -9.88 -9.28 -9.18
C TYR A 53 -9.30 -10.67 -9.41
N LYS A 54 -8.23 -10.73 -10.21
CA LYS A 54 -7.54 -11.96 -10.57
C LYS A 54 -6.20 -12.05 -9.81
N PRO A 55 -5.86 -13.22 -9.26
CA PRO A 55 -4.56 -13.42 -8.62
C PRO A 55 -3.44 -13.29 -9.65
N MET A 56 -2.26 -12.84 -9.22
CA MET A 56 -1.11 -12.62 -10.09
C MET A 56 0.20 -13.15 -9.46
N GLY A 57 1.10 -13.67 -10.29
CA GLY A 57 2.41 -14.21 -9.91
C GLY A 57 2.38 -15.70 -9.52
N VAL A 58 3.55 -16.29 -9.28
CA VAL A 58 3.73 -17.73 -9.02
C VAL A 58 2.99 -18.22 -7.76
N PHE A 59 2.66 -17.30 -6.84
CA PHE A 59 1.95 -17.60 -5.60
C PHE A 59 0.47 -17.16 -5.60
N GLY A 60 -0.07 -16.73 -6.74
CA GLY A 60 -1.48 -16.35 -6.85
C GLY A 60 -1.91 -15.23 -5.91
N ARG A 61 -1.03 -14.25 -5.64
CA ARG A 61 -1.34 -13.15 -4.72
C ARG A 61 -2.38 -12.21 -5.32
N LYS A 62 -3.38 -11.85 -4.52
CA LYS A 62 -4.43 -10.89 -4.90
C LYS A 62 -4.17 -9.49 -4.36
N SER A 63 -3.43 -9.38 -3.25
CA SER A 63 -3.06 -8.11 -2.63
C SER A 63 -1.61 -7.75 -2.91
N PHE A 64 -1.39 -6.51 -3.32
CA PHE A 64 -0.08 -5.91 -3.54
C PHE A 64 0.09 -4.69 -2.64
N PHE A 65 1.30 -4.46 -2.19
CA PHE A 65 1.60 -3.43 -1.19
C PHE A 65 2.60 -2.43 -1.73
N PHE A 66 2.41 -1.16 -1.39
CA PHE A 66 3.26 -0.05 -1.79
C PHE A 66 3.40 0.91 -0.61
N ARG A 67 4.51 1.64 -0.51
CA ARG A 67 4.57 2.81 0.38
C ARG A 67 3.60 3.86 -0.14
N LEU A 68 2.80 4.47 0.72
CA LEU A 68 1.82 5.46 0.29
C LEU A 68 2.52 6.73 -0.20
N ASN A 69 2.09 7.27 -1.34
CA ASN A 69 2.45 8.59 -1.81
C ASN A 69 1.28 9.22 -2.58
N LYS A 70 1.36 10.51 -2.93
CA LYS A 70 0.26 11.18 -3.65
C LYS A 70 -0.05 10.53 -4.99
N ASN A 71 0.99 10.11 -5.72
CA ASN A 71 0.84 9.60 -7.09
C ASN A 71 0.12 8.26 -7.09
N ASN A 72 0.56 7.32 -6.26
CA ASN A 72 -0.06 6.00 -6.20
C ASN A 72 -1.44 6.03 -5.55
N LEU A 73 -1.72 6.97 -4.64
CA LEU A 73 -3.06 7.20 -4.12
C LEU A 73 -4.01 7.68 -5.23
N LYS A 74 -3.60 8.67 -6.03
CA LYS A 74 -4.38 9.16 -7.18
C LYS A 74 -4.63 8.03 -8.18
N GLU A 75 -3.59 7.27 -8.52
CA GLU A 75 -3.72 6.12 -9.42
C GLU A 75 -4.64 5.05 -8.85
N ALA A 76 -4.60 4.76 -7.54
CA ALA A 76 -5.48 3.77 -6.91
C ALA A 76 -6.95 4.19 -6.98
N ILE A 77 -7.24 5.46 -6.72
CA ILE A 77 -8.60 6.02 -6.83
C ILE A 77 -9.09 5.89 -8.27
N LYS A 78 -8.27 6.31 -9.24
CA LYS A 78 -8.60 6.22 -10.67
C LYS A 78 -8.81 4.78 -11.12
N ALA A 79 -7.90 3.87 -10.76
CA ALA A 79 -7.99 2.45 -11.09
C ALA A 79 -9.26 1.80 -10.51
N PHE A 80 -9.64 2.19 -9.29
CA PHE A 80 -10.86 1.71 -8.65
C PHE A 80 -12.11 2.24 -9.35
N GLN A 81 -12.15 3.53 -9.68
CA GLN A 81 -13.24 4.15 -10.45
C GLN A 81 -13.38 3.52 -11.84
N ASN A 82 -12.26 3.20 -12.49
CA ASN A 82 -12.22 2.53 -13.79
C ASN A 82 -12.45 1.01 -13.72
N GLN A 83 -12.75 0.46 -12.53
CA GLN A 83 -12.97 -0.97 -12.31
C GLN A 83 -11.79 -1.87 -12.70
N GLU A 84 -10.57 -1.33 -12.75
CA GLU A 84 -9.35 -2.07 -13.09
C GLU A 84 -8.85 -2.92 -11.91
N ILE A 85 -9.16 -2.50 -10.69
CA ILE A 85 -8.85 -3.18 -9.44
C ILE A 85 -10.13 -3.47 -8.65
N LYS A 86 -10.08 -4.48 -7.79
CA LYS A 86 -11.22 -4.87 -6.95
C LYS A 86 -11.42 -3.89 -5.81
N ASN A 87 -10.34 -3.50 -5.14
CA ASN A 87 -10.39 -2.55 -4.03
C ASN A 87 -9.01 -1.98 -3.71
N TRP A 88 -8.97 -0.94 -2.88
CA TRP A 88 -7.73 -0.42 -2.30
C TRP A 88 -7.92 -0.04 -0.82
N TYR A 89 -6.89 -0.30 -0.04
CA TYR A 89 -6.88 -0.07 1.40
C TYR A 89 -5.67 0.76 1.82
N ILE A 90 -5.82 1.48 2.92
CA ILE A 90 -4.70 2.10 3.62
C ILE A 90 -4.38 1.23 4.81
N ARG A 91 -3.10 0.94 4.99
CA ARG A 91 -2.59 0.25 6.17
C ARG A 91 -1.66 1.15 6.94
N LYS A 92 -1.74 1.08 8.25
CA LYS A 92 -0.92 1.85 9.19
C LYS A 92 -0.04 0.89 9.98
N VAL A 93 1.22 1.28 10.19
CA VAL A 93 2.14 0.55 11.06
C VAL A 93 1.57 0.53 12.48
N PHE A 94 1.47 -0.66 13.08
CA PHE A 94 0.96 -0.81 14.45
C PHE A 94 2.03 -1.31 15.45
N SER A 95 3.18 -1.77 14.95
CA SER A 95 4.32 -2.16 15.78
C SER A 95 5.53 -1.33 15.39
N VAL A 96 6.01 -0.54 16.35
CA VAL A 96 7.03 0.52 16.19
C VAL A 96 8.45 -0.07 16.15
N SER A 97 8.63 -1.31 16.63
CA SER A 97 9.92 -1.93 16.86
C SER A 97 10.80 -2.06 15.60
N PHE A 98 10.21 -2.09 14.40
CA PHE A 98 10.97 -2.25 13.14
C PHE A 98 11.29 -0.93 12.42
N PHE A 99 10.57 0.17 12.73
CA PHE A 99 10.78 1.46 12.07
C PHE A 99 11.71 2.39 12.86
N GLU A 100 11.85 2.20 14.17
CA GLU A 100 12.84 2.95 14.97
C GLU A 100 14.28 2.59 14.62
N ASP A 101 14.55 1.33 14.28
CA ASP A 101 15.92 0.89 13.95
C ASP A 101 16.46 1.57 12.69
N ARG A 102 15.59 1.91 11.71
CA ARG A 102 16.01 2.67 10.52
C ARG A 102 16.26 4.16 10.78
N ARG A 103 15.70 4.74 11.85
CA ARG A 103 16.00 6.13 12.23
C ARG A 103 17.32 6.25 12.97
N ARG A 104 17.77 5.19 13.67
CA ARG A 104 19.06 5.19 14.37
C ARG A 104 20.28 5.02 13.46
N ILE A 105 20.10 4.47 12.26
CA ILE A 105 21.21 4.22 11.31
C ILE A 105 21.50 5.45 10.40
N GLN A 106 20.73 6.55 10.55
CA GLN A 106 20.93 7.78 9.78
C GLN A 106 21.40 8.98 10.63
N ILE A 107 22.02 8.72 11.79
CA ILE A 107 22.72 9.75 12.58
C ILE A 107 24.22 9.42 12.58
#